data_AF-A0A832J4U9-F1
#
_entry.id   AF-A0A832J4U9-F1
#
_cell.length_a   1.000
_cell.length_b   1.000
_cell.length_c   1.000
_cell.angle_alpha   90.00
_cell.angle_beta   90.00
_cell.angle_gamma   90.00
#
_symmetry.space_group_name_H-M   'P 1'
#
loop_
_entity.id
_entity.type
_entity.pdbx_description
1 polymer ?
#
loop_
_entity_poly.entity_id
_entity_poly.type
_entity_poly.pdbx_seq_one_letter_code
_entity_poly.pdbx_strand_id
1 'polypeptide(L)' 'MATKSPSVKEKVLEVLKKKGPMSVDELAEVVAKELGKQPRVVKAVIRKMINRGELVEEGGKVKLP' A
#
# COMPACT_ATOMS: atom_id res chain seq x y z
N MET A 1 17.23 2.03 -20.34
CA MET A 1 16.67 2.67 -19.13
C MET A 1 15.16 2.51 -19.16
N ALA A 2 14.60 1.55 -18.43
CA ALA A 2 13.16 1.53 -18.18
C ALA A 2 12.91 2.41 -16.95
N THR A 3 12.33 3.59 -17.15
CA THR A 3 11.76 4.39 -16.05
C THR A 3 10.55 3.62 -15.52
N LYS A 4 10.79 2.59 -14.69
CA LYS A 4 9.72 1.88 -13.99
C LYS A 4 9.07 2.87 -13.05
N SER A 5 7.93 3.44 -13.46
CA SER A 5 7.02 4.09 -12.54
C SER A 5 6.80 3.13 -11.37
N PRO A 6 7.03 3.56 -10.12
CA PRO A 6 6.94 2.65 -8.99
C PRO A 6 5.57 2.00 -8.95
N SER A 7 5.55 0.67 -8.83
CA SER A 7 4.31 -0.08 -8.75
C SER A 7 3.58 0.28 -7.46
N VAL A 8 2.26 0.20 -7.45
CA VAL A 8 1.45 0.46 -6.24
C VAL A 8 1.97 -0.39 -5.06
N LYS A 9 2.35 -1.63 -5.34
CA LYS A 9 2.93 -2.54 -4.36
C LYS A 9 4.24 -2.03 -3.74
N GLU A 10 5.18 -1.63 -4.59
CA GLU A 10 6.49 -1.14 -4.14
C GLU A 10 6.32 0.07 -3.23
N LYS A 11 5.42 0.98 -3.63
CA LYS A 11 5.13 2.18 -2.86
C LYS A 11 4.43 1.89 -1.53
N VAL A 12 3.47 0.96 -1.53
CA VAL A 12 2.81 0.48 -0.29
C VAL A 12 3.86 -0.03 0.70
N LEU A 13 4.80 -0.86 0.24
CA LEU A 13 5.87 -1.40 1.09
C LEU A 13 6.81 -0.30 1.59
N GLU A 14 7.20 0.65 0.74
CA GLU A 14 8.03 1.79 1.15
C GLU A 14 7.35 2.66 2.22
N VAL A 15 6.05 2.95 2.05
CA VAL A 15 5.29 3.75 3.01
C VAL A 15 5.18 3.03 4.35
N LEU A 16 4.86 1.74 4.35
CA LEU A 16 4.81 0.94 5.58
C LEU A 16 6.18 0.83 6.26
N LYS A 17 7.28 0.73 5.51
CA LYS A 17 8.64 0.73 6.08
C LYS A 17 9.02 2.07 6.71
N LYS A 18 8.61 3.20 6.12
CA LYS A 18 8.96 4.54 6.61
C LYS A 18 8.07 5.03 7.75
N LYS A 19 6.76 4.76 7.66
CA LYS A 19 5.75 5.30 8.58
C LYS A 19 5.23 4.26 9.59
N GLY A 20 5.50 2.98 9.37
CA GLY A 20 5.01 1.90 10.23
C GLY A 20 3.58 1.47 9.91
N PRO A 21 2.94 0.70 10.81
CA PRO A 21 1.61 0.14 10.62
C PRO A 21 0.54 1.24 10.59
N MET A 22 -0.33 1.20 9.60
CA MET A 22 -1.39 2.21 9.42
C MET A 22 -2.64 1.60 8.78
N SER A 23 -3.75 2.33 8.84
CA SER A 23 -5.03 1.85 8.31
C SER A 23 -4.98 1.67 6.79
N VAL A 24 -5.78 0.74 6.25
CA VAL A 24 -5.87 0.52 4.79
C VAL A 24 -6.23 1.81 4.04
N ASP A 25 -7.15 2.61 4.59
CA ASP A 25 -7.58 3.88 3.99
C ASP A 25 -6.44 4.91 3.97
N GLU A 26 -5.77 5.13 5.10
CA GLU A 26 -4.62 6.06 5.19
C GLU A 26 -3.50 5.65 4.23
N LEU A 27 -3.17 4.35 4.19
CA LEU A 27 -2.17 3.81 3.29
C LEU A 27 -2.56 4.00 1.82
N ALA A 28 -3.84 3.77 1.51
CA ALA A 28 -4.35 3.95 0.16
C ALA A 28 -4.28 5.42 -0.27
N GLU A 29 -4.63 6.37 0.59
CA GLU A 29 -4.58 7.80 0.30
C GLU A 29 -3.15 8.31 0.11
N VAL A 30 -2.22 7.94 0.99
CA VAL A 30 -0.81 8.34 0.87
C VAL A 30 -0.22 7.83 -0.44
N VAL A 31 -0.41 6.55 -0.74
CA VAL A 31 0.12 5.93 -1.96
C VAL A 31 -0.58 6.46 -3.21
N ALA A 32 -1.90 6.71 -3.15
CA ALA A 32 -2.66 7.31 -4.24
C ALA A 32 -2.15 8.72 -4.59
N LYS A 33 -1.89 9.55 -3.56
CA LYS A 33 -1.36 10.89 -3.72
C LYS A 33 0.05 10.89 -4.32
N GLU A 34 0.92 9.99 -3.88
CA GLU A 34 2.29 9.90 -4.41
C GLU A 34 2.35 9.32 -5.83
N LEU A 35 1.42 8.45 -6.21
CA LEU A 35 1.38 7.84 -7.55
C LEU A 35 0.45 8.55 -8.54
N GLY A 36 -0.29 9.57 -8.10
CA GLY A 36 -1.33 10.21 -8.91
C GLY A 36 -2.46 9.25 -9.31
N LYS A 37 -2.77 8.25 -8.48
CA LYS A 37 -3.78 7.22 -8.75
C LYS A 37 -5.02 7.43 -7.91
N GLN A 38 -6.13 6.81 -8.31
CA GLN A 38 -7.34 6.81 -7.49
C GLN A 38 -7.16 5.96 -6.21
N PRO A 39 -7.51 6.47 -5.02
CA PRO A 39 -7.44 5.73 -3.77
C PRO A 39 -8.19 4.39 -3.81
N ARG A 40 -9.32 4.34 -4.52
CA ARG A 40 -10.11 3.11 -4.71
C ARG A 40 -9.32 1.99 -5.39
N VAL A 41 -8.49 2.34 -6.38
CA VAL A 41 -7.63 1.37 -7.10
C VAL A 41 -6.53 0.87 -6.17
N VAL A 42 -5.89 1.78 -5.42
CA VAL A 42 -4.83 1.43 -4.46
C VAL A 42 -5.37 0.54 -3.34
N LYS A 43 -6.55 0.87 -2.79
CA LYS A 43 -7.25 0.08 -1.77
C LYS A 43 -7.53 -1.35 -2.24
N ALA A 44 -7.95 -1.52 -3.49
CA ALA A 44 -8.14 -2.85 -4.08
C ALA A 44 -6.82 -3.63 -4.20
N VAL A 45 -5.70 -2.96 -4.50
CA VAL A 45 -4.37 -3.57 -4.53
C VAL A 45 -3.92 -3.99 -3.13
N ILE A 46 -4.06 -3.11 -2.13
CA ILE A 46 -3.72 -3.41 -0.73
C ILE A 46 -4.51 -4.62 -0.23
N ARG A 47 -5.82 -4.67 -0.45
CA ARG A 47 -6.65 -5.84 -0.11
C ARG A 47 -6.19 -7.11 -0.81
N LYS A 48 -5.82 -7.03 -2.10
CA LYS A 48 -5.24 -8.19 -2.81
C LYS A 48 -3.91 -8.62 -2.21
N MET A 49 -3.08 -7.70 -1.73
CA MET A 49 -1.81 -8.02 -1.06
C MET A 49 -2.06 -8.72 0.28
N ILE A 50 -3.04 -8.25 1.06
CA ILE A 50 -3.45 -8.91 2.32
C ILE A 50 -3.94 -10.34 2.04
N ASN A 51 -4.84 -10.51 1.06
CA ASN A 51 -5.36 -11.84 0.69
C ASN A 51 -4.27 -12.81 0.19
N ARG A 52 -3.14 -12.28 -0.31
CA ARG A 52 -2.00 -13.08 -0.76
C ARG A 52 -0.99 -13.37 0.35
N GLY A 53 -1.20 -12.85 1.56
CA GLY A 53 -0.24 -12.92 2.65
C GLY A 53 0.99 -12.02 2.47
N GLU A 54 0.96 -11.09 1.51
CA GLU A 54 2.03 -10.10 1.32
C GLU A 54 1.98 -8.98 2.39
N LEU A 55 0.82 -8.80 3.03
CA LEU A 55 0.56 -7.84 4.11
C LEU A 55 -0.32 -8.52 5.17
N VAL A 56 -0.18 -8.10 6.42
CA VAL A 56 -1.00 -8.59 7.54
C VAL A 56 -1.84 -7.44 8.08
N GLU A 57 -3.14 -7.67 8.26
CA GLU A 57 -4.00 -6.73 8.95
C GLU A 57 -4.20 -7.20 10.40
N GLU A 58 -3.78 -6.40 11.37
CA GLU A 58 -3.91 -6.71 12.79
C GLU A 58 -4.39 -5.47 13.55
N GLY A 59 -5.49 -5.59 14.29
CA GLY A 59 -6.09 -4.48 15.03
C GLY A 59 -6.55 -3.31 14.15
N GLY A 60 -6.96 -3.57 12.89
CA GLY A 60 -7.39 -2.53 11.93
C GLY A 60 -6.24 -1.78 11.25
N LYS A 61 -4.99 -2.21 11.47
CA LYS A 61 -3.79 -1.64 10.83
C LYS A 61 -3.13 -2.67 9.93
N VAL A 62 -2.65 -2.21 8.79
CA VAL A 62 -1.86 -2.97 7.83
C VAL A 62 -0.40 -2.88 8.26
N LYS A 63 0.25 -4.04 8.40
CA LYS A 63 1.68 -4.20 8.66
C LYS A 63 2.30 -5.16 7.64
N LEU A 64 3.62 -5.13 7.58
CA LEU A 64 4.38 -6.15 6.86
C LEU A 64 4.31 -7.46 7.68
N PRO A 65 4.22 -8.63 7.02
CA PRO A 65 4.31 -9.93 7.68
C PRO A 65 5.63 -10.12 8.43
#